data_AF-A0A524E7A2-F1
#
_entry.id   AF-A0A524E7A2-F1
#
_cell.length_a   1.000
_cell.length_b   1.000
_cell.length_c   1.000
_cell.angle_alpha   90.00
_cell.angle_beta   90.00
_cell.angle_gamma   90.00
#
_symmetry.space_group_name_H-M   'P 1'
#
loop_
_entity.id
_entity.type
_entity.pdbx_description
1 polymer ?
#
loop_
_entity_poly.entity_id
_entity_poly.type
_entity_poly.pdbx_seq_one_letter_code
_entity_poly.pdbx_strand_id
1 'polypeptide(L)'
;MSEKKVELMVPLKNYKSLNAVLSNADAVYFGVESLNMRMYSDNFSIQDLNSIVRICHDNNIKAYLTTNVIIYENEFDLLHVMMDKAVEAEIDAVILHDIGAIELAKEKGLRFHISTQASISNSHSARFYESLGAERLILARELSLAQIKEIKSKLTTSQIEAFVHGAQCTSISGRCYFSAEICGSQNYSANRGKCVQPCRRTWRVYDDQNNEFLYDGVFFINAKDLCMIEHVPKLIEAKIDAFKIEGRMRDSIYIEEVSSCYREAMDAHYNNTFTEEKVNEWLNRLKRVYNRGFSTGFYFELPKGSEIERYREGNVSNLRKKEIGKVLSYFPEKKAAKILLTSGRLKLNDEVYILGTRTDTHLHQKITSIQIKRKKNLTETPFASKDKKISVGILVDKPVKKNDKIFKLKRRHP
;
A
#
# COMPACT_ATOMS: atom_id res chain seq x y z
N MET A 1 13.10 29.48 9.96
CA MET A 1 12.60 28.75 8.78
C MET A 1 11.81 27.56 9.32
N SER A 2 10.53 27.42 8.98
CA SER A 2 9.75 26.24 9.39
C SER A 2 10.44 24.99 8.85
N GLU A 3 10.68 24.01 9.71
CA GLU A 3 11.28 22.74 9.30
C GLU A 3 10.35 22.06 8.29
N LYS A 4 10.87 21.74 7.10
CA LYS A 4 10.09 21.07 6.05
C LYS A 4 9.66 19.70 6.57
N LYS A 5 8.36 19.48 6.73
CA LYS A 5 7.83 18.19 7.18
C LYS A 5 8.06 17.10 6.12
N VAL A 6 8.33 15.89 6.58
CA VAL A 6 8.46 14.69 5.75
C VAL A 6 7.12 14.38 5.09
N GLU A 7 7.15 14.00 3.82
CA GLU A 7 5.97 13.63 3.03
C GLU A 7 5.57 12.17 3.29
N LEU A 8 4.30 11.87 3.57
CA LEU A 8 3.77 10.51 3.63
C LEU A 8 3.22 10.08 2.25
N MET A 9 3.92 9.14 1.63
CA MET A 9 3.64 8.58 0.31
C MET A 9 2.86 7.27 0.40
N VAL A 10 1.63 7.27 -0.12
CA VAL A 10 0.69 6.15 0.04
C VAL A 10 0.37 5.44 -1.29
N PRO A 11 0.40 4.09 -1.34
CA PRO A 11 0.05 3.35 -2.54
C PRO A 11 -1.45 3.32 -2.79
N LEU A 12 -1.87 3.48 -4.04
CA LEU A 12 -3.24 3.22 -4.44
C LEU A 12 -3.34 1.95 -5.27
N LYS A 13 -4.37 1.16 -4.95
CA LYS A 13 -4.84 0.07 -5.81
C LYS A 13 -5.86 0.60 -6.80
N ASN A 14 -6.93 1.20 -6.28
CA ASN A 14 -8.09 1.71 -7.02
C ASN A 14 -8.73 2.89 -6.26
N TYR A 15 -9.87 3.39 -6.74
CA TYR A 15 -10.60 4.51 -6.12
C TYR A 15 -10.98 4.29 -4.64
N LYS A 16 -11.21 3.04 -4.21
CA LYS A 16 -11.49 2.77 -2.79
C LYS A 16 -10.26 3.03 -1.93
N SER A 17 -9.07 2.72 -2.43
CA SER A 17 -7.82 3.07 -1.75
C SER A 17 -7.58 4.57 -1.75
N LEU A 18 -7.94 5.29 -2.83
CA LEU A 18 -7.84 6.76 -2.88
C LEU A 18 -8.74 7.39 -1.81
N ASN A 19 -10.03 7.03 -1.80
CA ASN A 19 -11.01 7.54 -0.84
C ASN A 19 -10.68 7.19 0.62
N ALA A 20 -9.90 6.13 0.85
CA ALA A 20 -9.45 5.72 2.18
C ALA A 20 -8.35 6.63 2.77
N VAL A 21 -7.65 7.40 1.94
CA VAL A 21 -6.42 8.11 2.37
C VAL A 21 -6.41 9.60 2.14
N LEU A 22 -7.53 10.16 1.65
CA LEU A 22 -7.68 11.60 1.41
C LEU A 22 -7.35 12.47 2.63
N SER A 23 -7.43 11.93 3.85
CA SER A 23 -7.13 12.68 5.09
C SER A 23 -5.78 12.30 5.72
N ASN A 24 -5.04 11.33 5.16
CA ASN A 24 -3.83 10.78 5.78
C ASN A 24 -2.59 10.95 4.91
N ALA A 25 -2.73 11.05 3.58
CA ALA A 25 -1.61 11.12 2.64
C ALA A 25 -1.22 12.57 2.31
N ASP A 26 0.09 12.84 2.13
CA ASP A 26 0.56 14.06 1.46
C ASP A 26 0.74 13.82 -0.05
N ALA A 27 1.03 12.57 -0.41
CA ALA A 27 1.17 12.13 -1.78
C ALA A 27 0.70 10.69 -1.98
N VAL A 28 0.27 10.39 -3.19
CA VAL A 28 -0.13 9.05 -3.61
C VAL A 28 0.65 8.58 -4.81
N TYR A 29 0.90 7.28 -4.90
CA TYR A 29 1.46 6.66 -6.10
C TYR A 29 0.64 5.48 -6.58
N PHE A 30 0.50 5.36 -7.90
CA PHE A 30 -0.33 4.35 -8.53
C PHE A 30 0.18 3.97 -9.92
N GLY A 31 -0.25 2.82 -10.41
CA GLY A 31 -0.04 2.40 -11.78
C GLY A 31 -1.37 2.36 -12.53
N VAL A 32 -1.29 2.40 -13.86
CA VAL A 32 -2.43 2.10 -14.74
C VAL A 32 -2.40 0.63 -15.17
N GLU A 33 -3.23 0.24 -16.13
CA GLU A 33 -3.37 -1.16 -16.58
C GLU A 33 -2.08 -1.76 -17.18
N SER A 34 -1.07 -0.95 -17.50
CA SER A 34 0.19 -1.37 -18.13
C SER A 34 1.44 -0.79 -17.48
N LEU A 35 2.61 -1.31 -17.90
CA LEU A 35 3.97 -0.81 -17.62
C LEU A 35 4.29 -0.52 -16.14
N ASN A 36 3.78 -1.30 -15.18
CA ASN A 36 4.04 -1.06 -13.76
C ASN A 36 4.30 -2.35 -12.96
N MET A 37 4.95 -2.21 -11.80
CA MET A 37 5.37 -3.36 -10.96
C MET A 37 4.25 -4.18 -10.30
N ARG A 38 2.96 -3.90 -10.60
CA ARG A 38 1.79 -4.62 -10.06
C ARG A 38 0.73 -4.81 -11.14
N MET A 39 1.15 -5.42 -12.25
CA MET A 39 0.29 -5.67 -13.43
C MET A 39 -0.99 -6.43 -13.11
N TYR A 40 -0.98 -7.31 -12.11
CA TYR A 40 -2.16 -8.08 -11.70
C TYR A 40 -2.98 -7.42 -10.57
N SER A 41 -2.69 -6.17 -10.22
CA SER A 41 -3.55 -5.41 -9.31
C SER A 41 -4.79 -4.88 -10.05
N ASP A 42 -5.79 -4.49 -9.27
CA ASP A 42 -6.99 -3.81 -9.75
C ASP A 42 -6.64 -2.34 -10.04
N ASN A 43 -5.77 -2.12 -11.02
CA ASN A 43 -5.20 -0.82 -11.36
C ASN A 43 -6.25 0.11 -11.98
N PHE A 44 -5.96 1.40 -11.97
CA PHE A 44 -6.76 2.40 -12.67
C PHE A 44 -6.62 2.27 -14.19
N SER A 45 -7.64 2.70 -14.93
CA SER A 45 -7.47 2.87 -16.37
C SER A 45 -6.67 4.12 -16.67
N ILE A 46 -6.00 4.18 -17.82
CA ILE A 46 -5.31 5.39 -18.27
C ILE A 46 -6.28 6.58 -18.42
N GLN A 47 -7.55 6.31 -18.74
CA GLN A 47 -8.57 7.35 -18.89
C GLN A 47 -9.03 7.95 -17.55
N ASP A 48 -8.72 7.29 -16.43
CA ASP A 48 -9.03 7.79 -15.09
C ASP A 48 -8.05 8.88 -14.62
N LEU A 49 -6.94 9.11 -15.34
CA LEU A 49 -5.85 9.99 -14.87
C LEU A 49 -6.33 11.40 -14.50
N ASN A 50 -7.07 12.08 -15.40
CA ASN A 50 -7.58 13.44 -15.15
C ASN A 50 -8.44 13.49 -13.88
N SER A 51 -9.30 12.50 -13.66
CA SER A 51 -10.14 12.44 -12.46
C SER A 51 -9.35 12.14 -11.19
N ILE A 52 -8.36 11.25 -11.26
CA ILE A 52 -7.53 10.91 -10.10
C ILE A 52 -6.72 12.14 -9.67
N VAL A 53 -6.03 12.78 -10.62
CA VAL A 53 -5.20 13.96 -10.32
C VAL A 53 -6.05 15.08 -9.74
N ARG A 54 -7.20 15.37 -10.35
CA ARG A 54 -8.16 16.35 -9.82
C ARG A 54 -8.58 16.04 -8.38
N ILE A 55 -8.99 14.80 -8.07
CA ILE A 55 -9.37 14.42 -6.70
C ILE A 55 -8.19 14.62 -5.73
N CYS A 56 -6.97 14.30 -6.14
CA CYS A 56 -5.79 14.48 -5.31
C CYS A 56 -5.53 15.97 -5.05
N HIS A 57 -5.49 16.79 -6.10
CA HIS A 57 -5.25 18.23 -6.00
C HIS A 57 -6.33 18.97 -5.21
N ASP A 58 -7.61 18.61 -5.40
CA ASP A 58 -8.74 19.14 -4.61
C ASP A 58 -8.59 18.86 -3.10
N ASN A 59 -7.78 17.85 -2.72
CA ASN A 59 -7.47 17.48 -1.34
C ASN A 59 -6.02 17.84 -0.93
N ASN A 60 -5.29 18.64 -1.71
CA ASN A 60 -3.88 19.00 -1.50
C ASN A 60 -2.92 17.79 -1.43
N ILE A 61 -3.21 16.75 -2.20
CA ILE A 61 -2.40 15.53 -2.30
C ILE A 61 -1.70 15.53 -3.66
N LYS A 62 -0.40 15.23 -3.68
CA LYS A 62 0.35 15.05 -4.93
C LYS A 62 0.08 13.69 -5.55
N ALA A 63 -0.03 13.63 -6.87
CA ALA A 63 -0.32 12.40 -7.62
C ALA A 63 0.90 11.94 -8.43
N TYR A 64 1.36 10.71 -8.20
CA TYR A 64 2.52 10.13 -8.88
C TYR A 64 2.18 8.86 -9.66
N LEU A 65 2.42 8.89 -10.97
CA LEU A 65 2.20 7.75 -11.86
C LEU A 65 3.45 6.87 -11.94
N THR A 66 3.31 5.55 -11.83
CA THR A 66 4.45 4.64 -11.96
C THR A 66 4.54 3.98 -13.33
N THR A 67 5.70 4.09 -13.96
CA THR A 67 6.14 3.35 -15.16
C THR A 67 7.40 2.53 -14.86
N ASN A 68 7.39 1.87 -13.70
CA ASN A 68 8.60 1.37 -13.05
C ASN A 68 8.96 -0.08 -13.40
N VAL A 69 8.91 -0.45 -14.67
CA VAL A 69 9.32 -1.78 -15.18
C VAL A 69 10.38 -1.62 -16.27
N ILE A 70 11.04 -2.71 -16.64
CA ILE A 70 11.89 -2.73 -17.86
C ILE A 70 10.99 -2.42 -19.07
N ILE A 71 11.38 -1.51 -19.96
CA ILE A 71 10.62 -1.18 -21.18
C ILE A 71 11.32 -1.79 -22.40
N TYR A 72 10.56 -2.42 -23.29
CA TYR A 72 11.08 -2.92 -24.57
C TYR A 72 10.79 -1.94 -25.71
N GLU A 73 11.58 -2.00 -26.78
CA GLU A 73 11.46 -1.14 -27.96
C GLU A 73 10.02 -1.03 -28.49
N ASN A 74 9.35 -2.17 -28.64
CA ASN A 74 7.99 -2.25 -29.14
C ASN A 74 6.90 -1.76 -28.16
N GLU A 75 7.30 -1.30 -26.96
CA GLU A 75 6.41 -0.74 -25.94
C GLU A 75 6.53 0.79 -25.85
N PHE A 76 7.43 1.42 -26.60
CA PHE A 76 7.59 2.88 -26.58
C PHE A 76 6.36 3.62 -27.06
N ASP A 77 5.64 3.12 -28.07
CA ASP A 77 4.38 3.72 -28.51
C ASP A 77 3.37 3.83 -27.36
N LEU A 78 3.25 2.77 -26.55
CA LEU A 78 2.39 2.75 -25.37
C LEU A 78 2.91 3.70 -24.28
N LEU A 79 4.23 3.77 -24.10
CA LEU A 79 4.86 4.70 -23.16
C LEU A 79 4.61 6.16 -23.56
N HIS A 80 4.70 6.50 -24.85
CA HIS A 80 4.39 7.83 -25.38
C HIS A 80 2.96 8.23 -25.02
N VAL A 81 1.98 7.38 -25.34
CA VAL A 81 0.57 7.60 -25.00
C VAL A 81 0.37 7.79 -23.50
N MET A 82 1.04 6.98 -22.68
CA MET A 82 0.95 7.09 -21.22
C MET A 82 1.52 8.41 -20.70
N MET A 83 2.67 8.83 -21.21
CA MET A 83 3.28 10.09 -20.80
C MET A 83 2.52 11.32 -21.31
N ASP A 84 1.96 11.28 -22.51
CA ASP A 84 1.09 12.34 -23.03
C ASP A 84 -0.15 12.53 -22.16
N LYS A 85 -0.76 11.41 -21.73
CA LYS A 85 -1.89 11.46 -20.78
C LYS A 85 -1.48 11.93 -19.39
N ALA A 86 -0.26 11.63 -18.95
CA ALA A 86 0.28 12.18 -17.71
C ALA A 86 0.46 13.71 -17.77
N VAL A 87 0.94 14.24 -18.91
CA VAL A 87 1.05 15.69 -19.14
C VAL A 87 -0.34 16.33 -19.16
N GLU A 88 -1.28 15.77 -19.93
CA GLU A 88 -2.67 16.27 -20.01
C GLU A 88 -3.35 16.32 -18.64
N ALA A 89 -3.11 15.30 -17.81
CA ALA A 89 -3.67 15.21 -16.47
C ALA A 89 -2.96 16.08 -15.43
N GLU A 90 -1.88 16.77 -15.80
CA GLU A 90 -1.02 17.54 -14.89
C GLU A 90 -0.49 16.70 -13.72
N ILE A 91 -0.02 15.48 -14.01
CA ILE A 91 0.59 14.60 -12.99
C ILE A 91 1.76 15.30 -12.31
N ASP A 92 1.92 15.13 -10.99
CA ASP A 92 2.99 15.80 -10.27
C ASP A 92 4.37 15.27 -10.66
N ALA A 93 4.51 13.95 -10.82
CA ALA A 93 5.71 13.31 -11.32
C ALA A 93 5.45 11.88 -11.79
N VAL A 94 6.34 11.35 -12.63
CA VAL A 94 6.38 9.93 -12.99
C VAL A 94 7.49 9.19 -12.22
N ILE A 95 7.21 7.98 -11.75
CA ILE A 95 8.17 7.10 -11.08
C ILE A 95 8.66 6.04 -12.07
N LEU A 96 9.93 6.13 -12.45
CA LEU A 96 10.53 5.36 -13.54
C LEU A 96 11.93 4.86 -13.16
N HIS A 97 12.52 3.97 -13.96
CA HIS A 97 13.92 3.54 -13.78
C HIS A 97 14.63 3.26 -15.10
N ASP A 98 13.87 2.90 -16.13
CA ASP A 98 14.37 2.72 -17.49
C ASP A 98 14.93 4.03 -18.06
N ILE A 99 16.13 4.00 -18.64
CA ILE A 99 16.84 5.20 -19.12
C ILE A 99 16.13 5.82 -20.32
N GLY A 100 15.56 5.01 -21.22
CA GLY A 100 14.79 5.54 -22.35
C GLY A 100 13.50 6.23 -21.88
N ALA A 101 12.87 5.69 -20.82
CA ALA A 101 11.75 6.38 -20.17
C ALA A 101 12.17 7.69 -19.47
N ILE A 102 13.37 7.77 -18.88
CA ILE A 102 13.91 9.02 -18.31
C ILE A 102 14.05 10.08 -19.38
N GLU A 103 14.67 9.75 -20.51
CA GLU A 103 14.85 10.68 -21.62
C GLU A 103 13.51 11.18 -22.16
N LEU A 104 12.55 10.27 -22.36
CA LEU A 104 11.21 10.66 -22.81
C LEU A 104 10.47 11.56 -21.82
N ALA A 105 10.60 11.30 -20.51
CA ALA A 105 10.01 12.16 -19.49
C ALA A 105 10.58 13.58 -19.56
N LYS A 106 11.90 13.71 -19.77
CA LYS A 106 12.58 15.01 -19.95
C LYS A 106 12.13 15.72 -21.21
N GLU A 107 12.04 15.02 -22.34
CA GLU A 107 11.53 15.58 -23.61
C GLU A 107 10.13 16.16 -23.46
N LYS A 108 9.27 15.50 -22.67
CA LYS A 108 7.90 15.93 -22.39
C LYS A 108 7.78 16.95 -21.26
N GLY A 109 8.89 17.36 -20.63
CA GLY A 109 8.90 18.29 -19.50
C GLY A 109 8.26 17.73 -18.23
N LEU A 110 8.13 16.40 -18.10
CA LEU A 110 7.60 15.75 -16.91
C LEU A 110 8.66 15.68 -15.81
N ARG A 111 8.28 16.06 -14.59
CA ARG A 111 9.08 15.79 -13.39
C ARG A 111 9.13 14.28 -13.16
N PHE A 112 10.27 13.77 -12.68
CA PHE A 112 10.43 12.34 -12.50
C PHE A 112 11.17 11.97 -11.21
N HIS A 113 10.81 10.81 -10.69
CA HIS A 113 11.43 10.15 -9.55
C HIS A 113 12.06 8.84 -9.99
N ILE A 114 13.20 8.49 -9.43
CA ILE A 114 13.85 7.20 -9.72
C ILE A 114 13.32 6.12 -8.78
N SER A 115 12.80 5.05 -9.37
CA SER A 115 12.27 3.90 -8.66
C SER A 115 13.38 3.09 -7.99
N THR A 116 13.03 2.42 -6.90
CA THR A 116 13.88 1.42 -6.22
C THR A 116 14.35 0.29 -7.15
N GLN A 117 13.73 0.12 -8.33
CA GLN A 117 14.22 -0.78 -9.39
C GLN A 117 15.62 -0.43 -9.89
N ALA A 118 16.05 0.84 -9.81
CA ALA A 118 17.41 1.25 -10.12
C ALA A 118 18.44 0.86 -9.05
N SER A 119 17.97 0.45 -7.86
CA SER A 119 18.79 -0.01 -6.73
C SER A 119 19.88 0.97 -6.30
N ILE A 120 19.51 2.25 -6.17
CA ILE A 120 20.41 3.30 -5.71
C ILE A 120 20.85 2.99 -4.28
N SER A 121 22.08 2.48 -4.14
CA SER A 121 22.67 2.02 -2.87
C SER A 121 23.92 2.79 -2.45
N ASN A 122 24.33 3.79 -3.24
CA ASN A 122 25.53 4.59 -2.97
C ASN A 122 25.38 6.01 -3.55
N SER A 123 26.23 6.92 -3.06
CA SER A 123 26.16 8.33 -3.43
C SER A 123 26.55 8.63 -4.88
N HIS A 124 27.36 7.78 -5.53
CA HIS A 124 27.74 7.97 -6.94
C HIS A 124 26.54 7.73 -7.86
N SER A 125 25.80 6.63 -7.64
CA SER A 125 24.57 6.35 -8.37
C SER A 125 23.52 7.43 -8.11
N ALA A 126 23.41 7.89 -6.86
CA ALA A 126 22.46 8.94 -6.50
C ALA A 126 22.77 10.26 -7.22
N ARG A 127 24.04 10.71 -7.23
CA ARG A 127 24.46 11.92 -7.95
C ARG A 127 24.32 11.81 -9.46
N PHE A 128 24.52 10.62 -10.03
CA PHE A 128 24.28 10.39 -11.46
C PHE A 128 22.82 10.69 -11.81
N TYR A 129 21.86 10.13 -11.08
CA TYR A 129 20.45 10.41 -11.34
C TYR A 129 20.04 11.85 -11.00
N GLU A 130 20.63 12.47 -9.97
CA GLU A 130 20.46 13.90 -9.69
C GLU A 130 20.93 14.74 -10.90
N SER A 131 22.07 14.42 -11.51
CA SER A 131 22.57 15.13 -12.70
C SER A 131 21.72 14.95 -13.95
N LEU A 132 20.89 13.89 -14.01
CA LEU A 132 19.90 13.71 -15.07
C LEU A 132 18.63 14.56 -14.84
N GLY A 133 18.49 15.17 -13.66
CA GLY A 133 17.34 16.02 -13.30
C GLY A 133 16.30 15.33 -12.43
N ALA A 134 16.60 14.20 -11.78
CA ALA A 134 15.65 13.54 -10.89
C ALA A 134 15.27 14.45 -9.70
N GLU A 135 13.98 14.63 -9.45
CA GLU A 135 13.51 15.40 -8.28
C GLU A 135 13.66 14.57 -7.00
N ARG A 136 13.50 13.25 -7.12
CA ARG A 136 13.49 12.32 -5.98
C ARG A 136 14.07 10.96 -6.31
N LEU A 137 14.82 10.41 -5.38
CA LEU A 137 15.47 9.11 -5.47
C LEU A 137 14.86 8.15 -4.44
N ILE A 138 14.16 7.12 -4.91
CA ILE A 138 13.64 6.04 -4.05
C ILE A 138 14.76 5.03 -3.85
N LEU A 139 15.36 5.02 -2.68
CA LEU A 139 16.58 4.26 -2.43
C LEU A 139 16.36 2.74 -2.43
N ALA A 140 17.47 2.01 -2.55
CA ALA A 140 17.53 0.58 -2.33
C ALA A 140 17.03 0.22 -0.92
N ARG A 141 16.34 -0.93 -0.79
CA ARG A 141 15.75 -1.36 0.49
C ARG A 141 16.75 -2.09 1.40
N GLU A 142 17.96 -2.30 0.89
CA GLU A 142 19.06 -3.01 1.51
C GLU A 142 20.03 -2.06 2.26
N LEU A 143 19.61 -0.82 2.52
CA LEU A 143 20.42 0.21 3.19
C LEU A 143 20.08 0.39 4.67
N SER A 144 21.11 0.70 5.46
CA SER A 144 20.95 1.18 6.83
C SER A 144 20.62 2.68 6.89
N LEU A 145 20.10 3.15 8.04
CA LEU A 145 19.86 4.58 8.26
C LEU A 145 21.14 5.42 8.12
N ALA A 146 22.28 4.89 8.56
CA ALA A 146 23.57 5.56 8.44
C ALA A 146 23.96 5.75 6.97
N GLN A 147 23.81 4.71 6.14
CA GLN A 147 24.07 4.79 4.71
C GLN A 147 23.11 5.74 3.99
N ILE A 148 21.84 5.75 4.36
CA ILE A 148 20.85 6.69 3.81
C ILE A 148 21.25 8.14 4.11
N LYS A 149 21.63 8.42 5.37
CA LYS A 149 22.10 9.74 5.80
C LYS A 149 23.37 10.16 5.06
N GLU A 150 24.30 9.22 4.84
CA GLU A 150 25.51 9.46 4.05
C GLU A 150 25.17 9.82 2.60
N ILE A 151 24.30 9.05 1.93
CA ILE A 151 23.86 9.34 0.57
C ILE A 151 23.19 10.73 0.52
N LYS A 152 22.28 11.03 1.45
CA LYS A 152 21.61 12.34 1.52
C LYS A 152 22.59 13.49 1.63
N SER A 153 23.66 13.34 2.42
CA SER A 153 24.68 14.38 2.62
C SER A 153 25.47 14.73 1.36
N LYS A 154 25.40 13.89 0.32
CA LYS A 154 26.13 14.06 -0.95
C LYS A 154 25.23 14.52 -2.11
N LEU A 155 23.94 14.76 -1.86
CA LEU A 155 23.00 15.31 -2.82
C LEU A 155 22.88 16.82 -2.64
N THR A 156 22.59 17.53 -3.73
CA THR A 156 22.48 18.99 -3.73
C THR A 156 21.03 19.46 -3.78
N THR A 157 20.20 18.78 -4.57
CA THR A 157 18.82 19.20 -4.89
C THR A 157 17.82 18.06 -4.73
N SER A 158 18.21 16.82 -5.06
CA SER A 158 17.34 15.65 -5.02
C SER A 158 16.84 15.31 -3.61
N GLN A 159 15.57 14.94 -3.53
CA GLN A 159 14.95 14.35 -2.35
C GLN A 159 15.26 12.85 -2.26
N ILE A 160 15.23 12.30 -1.04
CA ILE A 160 15.31 10.86 -0.79
C ILE A 160 13.98 10.34 -0.26
N GLU A 161 13.54 9.23 -0.83
CA GLU A 161 12.38 8.48 -0.38
C GLU A 161 12.80 7.07 0.03
N ALA A 162 12.25 6.60 1.15
CA ALA A 162 12.54 5.28 1.68
C ALA A 162 11.27 4.55 2.11
N PHE A 163 11.24 3.23 1.91
CA PHE A 163 10.11 2.42 2.35
C PHE A 163 10.08 2.34 3.87
N VAL A 164 8.92 2.55 4.49
CA VAL A 164 8.78 2.47 5.96
C VAL A 164 7.87 1.33 6.42
N HIS A 165 7.02 0.83 5.52
CA HIS A 165 6.08 -0.24 5.84
C HIS A 165 5.77 -1.12 4.63
N GLY A 166 5.44 -2.39 4.90
CA GLY A 166 4.83 -3.31 3.94
C GLY A 166 5.79 -4.39 3.44
N ALA A 167 5.42 -5.02 2.33
CA ALA A 167 6.05 -6.28 1.93
C ALA A 167 7.51 -6.12 1.48
N GLN A 168 8.44 -6.85 2.13
CA GLN A 168 9.82 -6.97 1.69
C GLN A 168 10.02 -8.13 0.68
N CYS A 169 11.06 -7.97 -0.14
CA CYS A 169 11.59 -9.00 -1.02
C CYS A 169 12.82 -9.63 -0.37
N THR A 170 13.09 -10.90 -0.67
CA THR A 170 14.35 -11.56 -0.28
C THR A 170 15.47 -11.34 -1.28
N SER A 171 15.13 -11.08 -2.55
CA SER A 171 16.09 -10.70 -3.57
C SER A 171 16.39 -9.20 -3.51
N ILE A 172 17.54 -8.83 -4.06
CA ILE A 172 17.94 -7.43 -4.27
C ILE A 172 16.85 -6.69 -5.07
N SER A 173 16.49 -5.51 -4.60
CA SER A 173 15.49 -4.63 -5.20
C SER A 173 15.81 -4.40 -6.69
N GLY A 174 14.87 -4.76 -7.58
CA GLY A 174 15.05 -4.64 -9.04
C GLY A 174 15.79 -5.78 -9.73
N ARG A 175 16.22 -6.82 -8.99
CA ARG A 175 17.01 -7.94 -9.55
C ARG A 175 16.48 -9.30 -9.10
N CYS A 176 15.24 -9.63 -9.47
CA CYS A 176 14.63 -10.92 -9.11
C CYS A 176 14.18 -11.72 -10.35
N TYR A 177 14.82 -12.87 -10.59
CA TYR A 177 14.47 -13.81 -11.67
C TYR A 177 13.63 -15.00 -11.20
N PHE A 178 13.52 -15.18 -9.88
CA PHE A 178 13.00 -16.40 -9.27
C PHE A 178 11.59 -16.78 -9.76
N SER A 179 10.72 -15.79 -9.97
CA SER A 179 9.35 -16.03 -10.47
C SER A 179 9.29 -16.45 -11.94
N ALA A 180 10.15 -15.90 -12.79
CA ALA A 180 10.18 -16.29 -14.21
C ALA A 180 10.77 -17.70 -14.35
N GLU A 181 11.82 -17.99 -13.59
CA GLU A 181 12.53 -19.28 -13.61
C GLU A 181 11.63 -20.43 -13.18
N ILE A 182 11.01 -20.33 -11.99
CA ILE A 182 10.12 -21.38 -11.47
C ILE A 182 8.91 -21.63 -12.37
N CYS A 183 8.45 -20.62 -13.10
CA CYS A 183 7.34 -20.77 -14.03
C CYS A 183 7.76 -21.09 -15.46
N GLY A 184 9.06 -21.19 -15.75
CA GLY A 184 9.60 -21.42 -17.10
C GLY A 184 9.20 -20.36 -18.13
N SER A 185 8.88 -19.12 -17.69
CA SER A 185 8.35 -18.09 -18.59
C SER A 185 8.59 -16.66 -18.10
N GLN A 186 9.07 -15.80 -19.00
CA GLN A 186 9.24 -14.37 -18.76
C GLN A 186 7.91 -13.63 -18.52
N ASN A 187 6.77 -14.25 -18.83
CA ASN A 187 5.45 -13.72 -18.48
C ASN A 187 5.22 -13.61 -16.96
N TYR A 188 6.04 -14.26 -16.14
CA TYR A 188 5.99 -14.16 -14.68
C TYR A 188 7.17 -13.38 -14.10
N SER A 189 7.84 -12.56 -14.91
CA SER A 189 8.98 -11.76 -14.46
C SER A 189 8.59 -10.76 -13.37
N ALA A 190 9.39 -10.75 -12.29
CA ALA A 190 9.21 -9.80 -11.20
C ALA A 190 9.56 -8.37 -11.60
N ASN A 191 10.50 -8.19 -12.52
CA ASN A 191 10.93 -6.88 -13.05
C ASN A 191 9.94 -6.30 -14.08
N ARG A 192 8.86 -7.05 -14.37
CA ARG A 192 7.75 -6.68 -15.26
C ARG A 192 6.41 -6.60 -14.52
N GLY A 193 6.45 -6.62 -13.18
CA GLY A 193 5.25 -6.54 -12.34
C GLY A 193 4.34 -7.77 -12.35
N LYS A 194 4.81 -8.91 -12.87
CA LYS A 194 4.04 -10.15 -13.04
C LYS A 194 4.49 -11.29 -12.12
N CYS A 195 5.19 -10.96 -11.03
CA CYS A 195 5.69 -11.93 -10.05
C CYS A 195 4.53 -12.74 -9.41
N VAL A 196 4.65 -14.07 -9.40
CA VAL A 196 3.71 -14.99 -8.71
C VAL A 196 4.09 -15.25 -7.25
N GLN A 197 5.11 -14.54 -6.77
CA GLN A 197 5.60 -14.55 -5.39
C GLN A 197 6.03 -15.95 -4.88
N PRO A 198 6.87 -16.69 -5.63
CA PRO A 198 7.33 -18.02 -5.22
C PRO A 198 8.08 -18.03 -3.88
N CYS A 199 8.73 -16.91 -3.52
CA CYS A 199 9.41 -16.76 -2.23
C CYS A 199 8.46 -16.80 -1.01
N ARG A 200 7.15 -16.69 -1.23
CA ARG A 200 6.13 -16.76 -0.18
C ARG A 200 5.46 -18.13 -0.08
N ARG A 201 6.03 -19.16 -0.72
CA ARG A 201 5.54 -20.55 -0.70
C ARG A 201 6.46 -21.42 0.14
N THR A 202 5.95 -22.56 0.59
CA THR A 202 6.76 -23.62 1.19
C THR A 202 7.56 -24.33 0.12
N TRP A 203 8.76 -24.79 0.49
CA TRP A 203 9.70 -25.44 -0.41
C TRP A 203 10.40 -26.57 0.35
N ARG A 204 10.73 -27.64 -0.36
CA ARG A 204 11.70 -28.65 0.08
C ARG A 204 12.93 -28.54 -0.82
N VAL A 205 14.11 -28.66 -0.22
CA VAL A 205 15.39 -28.51 -0.93
C VAL A 205 16.17 -29.80 -0.75
N TYR A 206 16.60 -30.37 -1.87
CA TYR A 206 17.38 -31.60 -1.92
C TYR A 206 18.73 -31.30 -2.57
N ASP A 207 19.80 -31.94 -2.10
CA ASP A 207 21.07 -31.98 -2.83
C ASP A 207 21.05 -33.07 -3.93
N ASP A 208 22.13 -33.16 -4.69
CA ASP A 208 22.28 -34.15 -5.78
C ASP A 208 22.31 -35.61 -5.28
N GLN A 209 22.46 -35.82 -3.97
CA GLN A 209 22.42 -37.13 -3.32
C GLN A 209 21.03 -37.44 -2.71
N ASN A 210 20.02 -36.61 -3.00
CA ASN A 210 18.67 -36.67 -2.41
C ASN A 210 18.62 -36.47 -0.89
N ASN A 211 19.65 -35.88 -0.27
CA ASN A 211 19.55 -35.46 1.11
C ASN A 211 18.67 -34.22 1.19
N GLU A 212 17.60 -34.28 1.97
CA GLU A 212 16.78 -33.10 2.28
C GLU A 212 17.57 -32.20 3.25
N PHE A 213 17.78 -30.93 2.86
CA PHE A 213 18.31 -29.94 3.78
C PHE A 213 17.32 -29.74 4.94
N LEU A 214 17.82 -29.44 6.15
CA LEU A 214 17.06 -29.27 7.42
C LEU A 214 16.08 -28.07 7.45
N TYR A 215 15.39 -27.82 6.34
CA TYR A 215 14.28 -26.88 6.24
C TYR A 215 12.93 -27.57 6.39
N ASP A 216 12.82 -28.91 6.33
CA ASP A 216 11.59 -29.69 6.64
C ASP A 216 10.28 -29.06 6.11
N GLY A 217 10.27 -28.69 4.82
CA GLY A 217 9.12 -28.05 4.18
C GLY A 217 8.70 -26.66 4.70
N VAL A 218 9.55 -25.97 5.48
CA VAL A 218 9.26 -24.63 6.00
C VAL A 218 9.48 -23.53 4.96
N PHE A 219 8.99 -22.32 5.28
CA PHE A 219 9.34 -21.13 4.52
C PHE A 219 10.77 -20.67 4.87
N PHE A 220 11.69 -20.62 3.92
CA PHE A 220 13.06 -20.13 4.19
C PHE A 220 13.40 -18.80 3.49
N ILE A 221 12.53 -18.32 2.61
CA ILE A 221 12.66 -17.03 1.88
C ILE A 221 11.38 -16.16 1.97
N ASN A 222 10.54 -16.39 2.98
CA ASN A 222 9.33 -15.60 3.25
C ASN A 222 9.63 -14.43 4.19
N ALA A 223 10.29 -13.39 3.68
CA ALA A 223 10.69 -12.21 4.48
C ALA A 223 9.49 -11.53 5.16
N LYS A 224 9.55 -11.27 6.46
CA LYS A 224 8.55 -10.50 7.23
C LYS A 224 8.26 -9.14 6.58
N ASP A 225 7.13 -8.51 6.95
CA ASP A 225 6.82 -7.17 6.46
C ASP A 225 7.70 -6.14 7.19
N LEU A 226 8.15 -5.12 6.45
CA LEU A 226 8.82 -3.97 7.03
C LEU A 226 7.83 -3.20 7.91
N CYS A 227 8.27 -2.76 9.07
CA CYS A 227 7.54 -1.81 9.91
C CYS A 227 8.51 -0.95 10.71
N MET A 228 8.52 0.36 10.43
CA MET A 228 9.38 1.34 11.09
C MET A 228 8.61 2.31 11.98
N ILE A 229 7.38 1.97 12.38
CA ILE A 229 6.48 2.87 13.11
C ILE A 229 7.10 3.35 14.44
N GLU A 230 7.80 2.46 15.14
CA GLU A 230 8.51 2.74 16.41
C GLU A 230 9.73 3.66 16.22
N HIS A 231 10.15 3.83 14.97
CA HIS A 231 11.41 4.46 14.59
C HIS A 231 11.20 5.66 13.67
N VAL A 232 9.98 6.16 13.57
CA VAL A 232 9.66 7.40 12.85
C VAL A 232 10.60 8.55 13.23
N PRO A 233 10.91 8.83 14.51
CA PRO A 233 11.89 9.87 14.87
C PRO A 233 13.28 9.65 14.25
N LYS A 234 13.78 8.41 14.25
CA LYS A 234 15.10 8.08 13.68
C LYS A 234 15.13 8.20 12.16
N LEU A 235 14.02 7.88 11.48
CA LEU A 235 13.88 8.08 10.04
C LEU A 235 13.92 9.56 9.66
N ILE A 236 13.26 10.42 10.44
CA ILE A 236 13.28 11.88 10.25
C ILE A 236 14.70 12.43 10.52
N GLU A 237 15.37 11.94 11.58
CA GLU A 237 16.75 12.30 11.90
C GLU A 237 17.74 11.91 10.78
N ALA A 238 17.48 10.80 10.09
CA ALA A 238 18.24 10.35 8.92
C ALA A 238 18.03 11.22 7.66
N LYS A 239 17.24 12.29 7.75
CA LYS A 239 16.97 13.26 6.68
C LYS A 239 16.31 12.65 5.45
N ILE A 240 15.46 11.64 5.65
CA ILE A 240 14.57 11.11 4.61
C ILE A 240 13.46 12.14 4.35
N ASP A 241 13.25 12.52 3.08
CA ASP A 241 12.27 13.54 2.69
C ASP A 241 10.86 12.97 2.53
N ALA A 242 10.73 11.68 2.19
CA ALA A 242 9.44 11.02 2.00
C ALA A 242 9.42 9.57 2.52
N PHE A 243 8.35 9.24 3.25
CA PHE A 243 8.07 7.91 3.77
C PHE A 243 7.13 7.15 2.83
N LYS A 244 7.64 6.08 2.23
CA LYS A 244 6.87 5.26 1.29
C LYS A 244 6.25 4.05 1.96
N ILE A 245 4.93 3.90 1.85
CA ILE A 245 4.23 2.68 2.22
C ILE A 245 4.18 1.73 1.00
N GLU A 246 4.47 0.45 1.19
CA GLU A 246 4.22 -0.62 0.21
C GLU A 246 2.84 -1.25 0.47
N GLY A 247 2.04 -1.39 -0.57
CA GLY A 247 0.66 -1.87 -0.40
C GLY A 247 -0.22 -1.85 -1.64
N ARG A 248 0.28 -1.61 -2.85
CA ARG A 248 -0.59 -1.45 -4.06
C ARG A 248 -1.48 -2.65 -4.39
N MET A 249 -1.20 -3.83 -3.83
CA MET A 249 -2.06 -5.03 -3.98
C MET A 249 -3.04 -5.23 -2.83
N ARG A 250 -2.87 -4.50 -1.73
CA ARG A 250 -3.67 -4.61 -0.51
C ARG A 250 -5.02 -3.92 -0.70
N ASP A 251 -5.97 -4.26 0.16
CA ASP A 251 -7.29 -3.64 0.11
C ASP A 251 -7.31 -2.28 0.81
N SER A 252 -8.39 -1.53 0.61
CA SER A 252 -8.51 -0.19 1.16
C SER A 252 -8.47 -0.14 2.69
N ILE A 253 -8.86 -1.23 3.41
CA ILE A 253 -8.80 -1.26 4.88
C ILE A 253 -7.34 -1.28 5.35
N TYR A 254 -6.50 -2.11 4.70
CA TYR A 254 -5.07 -2.11 4.99
C TYR A 254 -4.46 -0.72 4.75
N ILE A 255 -4.80 -0.10 3.62
CA ILE A 255 -4.22 1.19 3.22
C ILE A 255 -4.66 2.31 4.16
N GLU A 256 -5.94 2.35 4.54
CA GLU A 256 -6.48 3.27 5.55
C GLU A 256 -5.73 3.13 6.89
N GLU A 257 -5.68 1.91 7.45
CA GLU A 257 -5.10 1.68 8.77
C GLU A 257 -3.61 2.03 8.78
N VAL A 258 -2.84 1.55 7.80
CA VAL A 258 -1.39 1.80 7.75
C VAL A 258 -1.11 3.29 7.55
N SER A 259 -1.80 3.95 6.61
CA SER A 259 -1.58 5.39 6.38
C SER A 259 -1.95 6.23 7.61
N SER A 260 -3.06 5.91 8.29
CA SER A 260 -3.47 6.62 9.51
C SER A 260 -2.46 6.46 10.65
N CYS A 261 -1.97 5.24 10.92
CA CYS A 261 -0.94 5.04 11.96
C CYS A 261 0.34 5.84 11.67
N TYR A 262 0.82 5.86 10.41
CA TYR A 262 2.02 6.63 10.07
C TYR A 262 1.79 8.13 10.13
N ARG A 263 0.61 8.62 9.70
CA ARG A 263 0.23 10.03 9.85
C ARG A 263 0.26 10.45 11.32
N GLU A 264 -0.44 9.70 12.17
CA GLU A 264 -0.49 9.95 13.61
C GLU A 264 0.90 9.91 14.25
N ALA A 265 1.75 8.96 13.85
CA ALA A 265 3.12 8.86 14.34
C ALA A 265 4.00 10.04 13.91
N MET A 266 3.89 10.48 12.66
CA MET A 266 4.60 11.65 12.17
C MET A 266 4.13 12.94 12.86
N ASP A 267 2.81 13.12 12.99
CA ASP A 267 2.23 14.28 13.67
C ASP A 267 2.61 14.28 15.16
N ALA A 268 2.61 13.11 15.81
CA ALA A 268 3.06 12.97 17.19
C ALA A 268 4.53 13.36 17.35
N HIS A 269 5.41 13.00 16.40
CA HIS A 269 6.80 13.44 16.41
C HIS A 269 6.92 14.96 16.31
N TYR A 270 6.27 15.57 15.31
CA TYR A 270 6.33 17.03 15.12
C TYR A 270 5.67 17.84 16.24
N ASN A 271 4.70 17.26 16.93
CA ASN A 271 4.02 17.88 18.07
C ASN A 271 4.69 17.55 19.42
N ASN A 272 5.84 16.85 19.43
CA ASN A 272 6.53 16.40 20.65
C ASN A 272 5.65 15.54 21.58
N THR A 273 4.76 14.73 21.02
CA THR A 273 3.87 13.80 21.75
C THR A 273 4.05 12.35 21.31
N PHE A 274 5.20 12.01 20.73
CA PHE A 274 5.56 10.65 20.36
C PHE A 274 6.00 9.88 21.61
N THR A 275 5.19 8.92 22.05
CA THR A 275 5.40 8.15 23.29
C THR A 275 5.32 6.66 23.04
N GLU A 276 5.90 5.86 23.94
CA GLU A 276 5.84 4.40 23.87
C GLU A 276 4.40 3.86 23.92
N GLU A 277 3.50 4.51 24.67
CA GLU A 277 2.09 4.16 24.73
C GLU A 277 1.42 4.25 23.34
N LYS A 278 1.62 5.36 22.63
CA LYS A 278 1.08 5.53 21.27
C LYS A 278 1.72 4.55 20.29
N VAL A 279 3.03 4.30 20.43
CA VAL A 279 3.72 3.29 19.62
C VAL A 279 3.06 1.92 19.78
N ASN A 280 2.77 1.51 21.01
CA ASN A 280 2.06 0.26 21.29
C ASN A 280 0.64 0.25 20.70
N GLU A 281 -0.09 1.37 20.75
CA GLU A 281 -1.39 1.51 20.10
C GLU A 281 -1.31 1.28 18.58
N TRP A 282 -0.39 1.98 17.90
CA TRP A 282 -0.19 1.83 16.46
C TRP A 282 0.25 0.43 16.08
N LEU A 283 1.18 -0.18 16.82
CA LEU A 283 1.58 -1.57 16.58
C LEU A 283 0.40 -2.54 16.72
N ASN A 284 -0.46 -2.35 17.72
CA ASN A 284 -1.65 -3.16 17.90
C ASN A 284 -2.63 -3.00 16.73
N ARG A 285 -2.80 -1.77 16.24
CA ARG A 285 -3.60 -1.47 15.05
C ARG A 285 -3.02 -2.09 13.77
N LEU A 286 -1.72 -1.96 13.53
CA LEU A 286 -1.03 -2.55 12.38
C LEU A 286 -1.10 -4.09 12.39
N LYS A 287 -1.11 -4.73 13.57
CA LYS A 287 -1.32 -6.19 13.70
C LYS A 287 -2.72 -6.64 13.28
N ARG A 288 -3.72 -5.75 13.23
CA ARG A 288 -5.12 -6.04 12.83
C ARG A 288 -5.32 -6.20 11.33
N VAL A 289 -4.44 -5.61 10.52
CA VAL A 289 -4.46 -5.71 9.06
C VAL A 289 -3.48 -6.76 8.55
N TYR A 290 -3.53 -7.07 7.26
CA TYR A 290 -2.67 -8.10 6.67
C TYR A 290 -1.20 -7.84 7.01
N ASN A 291 -0.53 -8.79 7.65
CA ASN A 291 0.91 -8.76 7.83
C ASN A 291 1.50 -10.17 7.90
N ARG A 292 2.82 -10.28 7.72
CA ARG A 292 3.58 -11.55 7.87
C ARG A 292 4.55 -11.50 9.04
N GLY A 293 4.15 -10.82 10.12
CA GLY A 293 5.08 -10.37 11.15
C GLY A 293 5.85 -9.13 10.70
N PHE A 294 6.51 -8.49 11.66
CA PHE A 294 7.23 -7.23 11.44
C PHE A 294 8.73 -7.39 11.61
N SER A 295 9.44 -6.56 10.85
CA SER A 295 10.89 -6.47 10.73
C SER A 295 11.29 -5.02 10.52
N THR A 296 12.49 -4.63 10.96
CA THR A 296 13.11 -3.34 10.61
C THR A 296 13.95 -3.43 9.32
N GLY A 297 13.96 -4.58 8.65
CA GLY A 297 14.75 -4.81 7.44
C GLY A 297 16.23 -4.55 7.67
N PHE A 298 16.82 -3.71 6.82
CA PHE A 298 18.26 -3.39 6.84
C PHE A 298 18.59 -2.11 7.62
N TYR A 299 17.59 -1.45 8.22
CA TYR A 299 17.76 -0.09 8.75
C TYR A 299 18.75 0.01 9.92
N PHE A 300 18.90 -1.05 10.73
CA PHE A 300 19.79 -1.08 11.89
C PHE A 300 20.90 -2.11 11.81
N GLU A 301 20.57 -3.34 11.40
CA GLU A 301 21.51 -4.44 11.25
C GLU A 301 21.23 -5.18 9.94
N LEU A 302 22.19 -6.00 9.49
CA LEU A 302 21.93 -6.93 8.40
C LEU A 302 20.87 -7.96 8.84
N PRO A 303 19.84 -8.21 8.01
CA PRO A 303 18.83 -9.22 8.30
C PRO A 303 19.44 -10.58 8.63
N LYS A 304 19.02 -11.14 9.75
CA LYS A 304 19.34 -12.51 10.18
C LYS A 304 18.19 -13.45 9.82
N GLY A 305 18.32 -14.73 10.16
CA GLY A 305 17.25 -15.71 9.97
C GLY A 305 15.93 -15.37 10.69
N SER A 306 15.94 -14.45 11.67
CA SER A 306 14.78 -13.93 12.40
C SER A 306 13.82 -13.12 11.53
N GLU A 307 14.30 -12.58 10.41
CA GLU A 307 13.50 -11.76 9.48
C GLU A 307 12.68 -12.61 8.51
N ILE A 308 12.79 -13.94 8.58
CA ILE A 308 12.01 -14.89 7.79
C ILE A 308 10.86 -15.43 8.65
N GLU A 309 9.63 -15.37 8.12
CA GLU A 309 8.48 -16.06 8.70
C GLU A 309 8.47 -17.51 8.24
N ARG A 310 8.90 -18.43 9.12
CA ARG A 310 9.15 -19.85 8.80
C ARG A 310 7.94 -20.75 8.92
N TYR A 311 6.94 -20.37 9.72
CA TYR A 311 5.91 -21.31 10.17
C TYR A 311 4.49 -20.95 9.73
N ARG A 312 4.24 -19.67 9.40
CA ARG A 312 2.91 -19.22 9.01
C ARG A 312 2.84 -18.82 7.54
N GLU A 313 1.90 -19.43 6.83
CA GLU A 313 1.55 -19.00 5.48
C GLU A 313 0.72 -17.71 5.53
N GLY A 314 1.11 -16.73 4.71
CA GLY A 314 0.30 -15.55 4.47
C GLY A 314 0.03 -14.71 5.71
N ASN A 315 -1.21 -14.26 5.90
CA ASN A 315 -1.55 -13.29 6.94
C ASN A 315 -1.48 -13.89 8.35
N VAL A 316 -0.61 -13.36 9.22
CA VAL A 316 -0.51 -13.75 10.63
C VAL A 316 -1.48 -13.00 11.54
N SER A 317 -2.16 -11.96 11.04
CA SER A 317 -3.21 -11.28 11.80
C SER A 317 -4.30 -12.26 12.22
N ASN A 318 -4.70 -12.17 13.48
CA ASN A 318 -5.81 -12.94 14.00
C ASN A 318 -7.17 -12.41 13.54
N LEU A 319 -7.24 -11.32 12.76
CA LEU A 319 -8.47 -10.80 12.21
C LEU A 319 -8.66 -11.19 10.74
N ARG A 320 -9.92 -11.34 10.35
CA ARG A 320 -10.34 -11.48 8.97
C ARG A 320 -11.52 -10.58 8.68
N LYS A 321 -11.53 -10.02 7.47
CA LYS A 321 -12.68 -9.31 6.92
C LYS A 321 -13.81 -10.29 6.62
N LYS A 322 -14.95 -10.13 7.29
CA LYS A 322 -16.15 -10.95 7.10
C LYS A 322 -17.28 -10.10 6.53
N GLU A 323 -17.78 -10.48 5.35
CA GLU A 323 -19.01 -9.89 4.78
C GLU A 323 -20.20 -10.24 5.67
N ILE A 324 -21.01 -9.25 6.03
CA ILE A 324 -22.21 -9.43 6.87
C ILE A 324 -23.51 -9.04 6.15
N GLY A 325 -23.42 -8.45 4.97
CA GLY A 325 -24.57 -7.99 4.21
C GLY A 325 -24.21 -7.03 3.07
N LYS A 326 -25.23 -6.35 2.54
CA LYS A 326 -25.08 -5.34 1.49
C LYS A 326 -26.09 -4.20 1.59
N VAL A 327 -25.77 -3.05 1.00
CA VAL A 327 -26.67 -1.90 0.85
C VAL A 327 -27.78 -2.22 -0.15
N LEU A 328 -29.03 -2.00 0.24
CA LEU A 328 -30.22 -2.06 -0.62
C LEU A 328 -30.56 -0.70 -1.21
N SER A 329 -30.53 0.35 -0.39
CA SER A 329 -30.85 1.72 -0.78
C SER A 329 -30.17 2.72 0.16
N TYR A 330 -29.87 3.91 -0.36
CA TYR A 330 -29.38 5.05 0.40
C TYR A 330 -30.42 6.19 0.33
N PHE A 331 -30.61 6.89 1.44
CA PHE A 331 -31.55 7.99 1.60
C PHE A 331 -30.76 9.26 1.96
N PRO A 332 -30.43 10.12 0.98
CA PRO A 332 -29.55 11.27 1.18
C PRO A 332 -30.01 12.25 2.26
N GLU A 333 -31.29 12.63 2.25
CA GLU A 333 -31.88 13.58 3.22
C GLU A 333 -31.70 13.14 4.67
N LYS A 334 -31.71 11.83 4.91
CA LYS A 334 -31.62 11.23 6.24
C LYS A 334 -30.22 10.74 6.58
N LYS A 335 -29.27 10.85 5.65
CA LYS A 335 -27.95 10.20 5.71
C LYS A 335 -28.07 8.75 6.20
N ALA A 336 -29.03 8.02 5.64
CA ALA A 336 -29.38 6.68 6.12
C ALA A 336 -29.29 5.65 5.00
N ALA A 337 -28.79 4.46 5.33
CA ALA A 337 -28.74 3.32 4.42
C ALA A 337 -29.64 2.18 4.92
N LYS A 338 -30.39 1.57 4.01
CA LYS A 338 -31.06 0.30 4.25
C LYS A 338 -30.11 -0.82 3.86
N ILE A 339 -29.73 -1.64 4.83
CA ILE A 339 -28.82 -2.76 4.69
C ILE A 339 -29.60 -4.07 4.74
N LEU A 340 -29.29 -4.99 3.84
CA LEU A 340 -29.67 -6.40 3.94
C LEU A 340 -28.56 -7.15 4.67
N LEU A 341 -28.79 -7.49 5.94
CA LEU A 341 -27.92 -8.38 6.69
C LEU A 341 -28.19 -9.83 6.29
N THR A 342 -27.12 -10.57 6.02
CA THR A 342 -27.14 -11.97 5.58
C THR A 342 -26.30 -12.88 6.49
N SER A 343 -25.55 -12.32 7.44
CA SER A 343 -24.75 -13.09 8.38
C SER A 343 -24.46 -12.32 9.67
N GLY A 344 -24.77 -12.92 10.82
CA GLY A 344 -24.39 -12.41 12.14
C GLY A 344 -25.35 -11.35 12.69
N ARG A 345 -24.85 -10.53 13.62
CA ARG A 345 -25.59 -9.42 14.23
C ARG A 345 -24.84 -8.12 14.00
N LEU A 346 -25.58 -7.03 13.95
CA LEU A 346 -25.07 -5.68 14.05
C LEU A 346 -25.46 -5.12 15.42
N LYS A 347 -24.51 -4.51 16.12
CA LYS A 347 -24.68 -3.90 17.44
C LYS A 347 -24.29 -2.42 17.36
N LEU A 348 -24.87 -1.61 18.25
CA LEU A 348 -24.34 -0.26 18.47
C LEU A 348 -22.85 -0.34 18.84
N ASN A 349 -22.09 0.65 18.38
CA ASN A 349 -20.64 0.76 18.53
C ASN A 349 -19.81 -0.30 17.77
N ASP A 350 -20.43 -1.18 16.98
CA ASP A 350 -19.68 -2.02 16.05
C ASP A 350 -18.94 -1.15 15.03
N GLU A 351 -17.65 -1.43 14.81
CA GLU A 351 -16.91 -0.92 13.65
C GLU A 351 -17.32 -1.71 12.40
N VAL A 352 -17.68 -0.98 11.34
CA VAL A 352 -18.07 -1.55 10.04
C VAL A 352 -17.36 -0.86 8.90
N TYR A 353 -17.16 -1.61 7.83
CA TYR A 353 -16.66 -1.11 6.56
C TYR A 353 -17.73 -1.32 5.49
N ILE A 354 -18.17 -0.26 4.81
CA ILE A 354 -19.01 -0.34 3.63
C ILE A 354 -18.11 -0.10 2.42
N LEU A 355 -17.92 -1.13 1.61
CA LEU A 355 -17.00 -1.12 0.47
C LEU A 355 -17.74 -1.40 -0.83
N GLY A 356 -17.42 -0.61 -1.85
CA GLY A 356 -17.93 -0.75 -3.21
C GLY A 356 -17.52 -2.05 -3.87
N THR A 357 -18.47 -2.74 -4.52
CA THR A 357 -18.15 -3.88 -5.39
C THR A 357 -17.77 -3.41 -6.80
N ARG A 358 -18.48 -2.41 -7.32
CA ARG A 358 -18.27 -1.78 -8.65
C ARG A 358 -18.31 -0.26 -8.54
N THR A 359 -18.01 0.23 -7.35
CA THR A 359 -18.09 1.64 -6.98
C THR A 359 -16.83 1.98 -6.21
N ASP A 360 -16.56 3.27 -6.12
CA ASP A 360 -15.49 3.91 -5.38
C ASP A 360 -15.75 3.98 -3.86
N THR A 361 -16.89 3.50 -3.38
CA THR A 361 -17.29 3.64 -1.98
C THR A 361 -16.28 2.95 -1.05
N HIS A 362 -15.69 3.76 -0.18
CA HIS A 362 -14.96 3.33 1.00
C HIS A 362 -15.47 4.15 2.18
N LEU A 363 -16.09 3.46 3.14
CA LEU A 363 -16.60 4.06 4.36
C LEU A 363 -16.30 3.15 5.54
N HIS A 364 -15.56 3.69 6.50
CA HIS A 364 -15.29 3.09 7.79
C HIS A 364 -15.99 3.94 8.87
N GLN A 365 -16.83 3.33 9.68
CA GLN A 365 -17.53 4.03 10.76
C GLN A 365 -17.95 3.09 11.89
N LYS A 366 -18.31 3.69 13.02
CA LYS A 366 -19.05 3.01 14.09
C LYS A 366 -20.56 3.07 13.84
N ILE A 367 -21.28 2.04 14.24
CA ILE A 367 -22.74 2.02 14.19
C ILE A 367 -23.31 2.84 15.34
N THR A 368 -23.96 3.96 15.01
CA THR A 368 -24.60 4.86 15.98
C THR A 368 -26.11 4.69 16.08
N SER A 369 -26.72 4.00 15.12
CA SER A 369 -28.17 3.80 15.06
C SER A 369 -28.55 2.50 14.36
N ILE A 370 -29.62 1.87 14.84
CA ILE A 370 -30.19 0.65 14.27
C ILE A 370 -31.72 0.78 14.27
N GLN A 371 -32.34 0.53 13.12
CA GLN A 371 -33.80 0.54 12.95
C GLN A 371 -34.28 -0.71 12.18
N ILE A 372 -35.31 -1.39 12.69
CA ILE A 372 -35.93 -2.56 12.03
C ILE A 372 -37.46 -2.40 12.08
N LYS A 373 -38.15 -2.57 10.94
CA LYS A 373 -39.63 -2.53 10.85
C LYS A 373 -40.28 -1.40 11.68
N ARG A 374 -39.76 -0.17 11.56
CA ARG A 374 -40.16 1.04 12.31
C ARG A 374 -39.84 1.07 13.82
N LYS A 375 -39.34 -0.03 14.42
CA LYS A 375 -38.75 0.01 15.77
C LYS A 375 -37.40 0.73 15.72
N LYS A 376 -37.29 1.83 16.49
CA LYS A 376 -36.08 2.65 16.66
C LYS A 376 -35.35 2.27 17.94
N ASN A 377 -34.14 2.79 18.14
CA ASN A 377 -33.32 2.65 19.35
C ASN A 377 -32.95 1.20 19.70
N LEU A 378 -32.76 0.35 18.69
CA LEU A 378 -32.28 -1.01 18.93
C LEU A 378 -30.79 -0.98 19.28
N THR A 379 -30.39 -1.71 20.32
CA THR A 379 -28.98 -1.89 20.70
C THR A 379 -28.29 -2.96 19.84
N GLU A 380 -29.05 -3.94 19.36
CA GLU A 380 -28.59 -4.95 18.43
C GLU A 380 -29.69 -5.48 17.51
N THR A 381 -29.28 -6.05 16.37
CA THR A 381 -30.18 -6.75 15.45
C THR A 381 -30.37 -8.21 15.89
N PRO A 382 -31.50 -8.84 15.53
CA PRO A 382 -31.59 -10.30 15.58
C PRO A 382 -30.49 -10.94 14.72
N PHE A 383 -30.20 -12.21 14.96
CA PHE A 383 -29.22 -12.95 14.17
C PHE A 383 -29.71 -13.16 12.74
N ALA A 384 -28.93 -12.70 11.77
CA ALA A 384 -29.14 -12.93 10.35
C ALA A 384 -28.33 -14.13 9.85
N SER A 385 -28.92 -14.91 8.95
CA SER A 385 -28.28 -16.01 8.22
C SER A 385 -28.66 -15.96 6.74
N LYS A 386 -28.12 -16.90 5.95
CA LYS A 386 -28.49 -17.03 4.53
C LYS A 386 -29.99 -17.26 4.35
N ASP A 387 -30.60 -18.06 5.23
CA ASP A 387 -32.03 -18.40 5.20
C ASP A 387 -32.89 -17.34 5.90
N LYS A 388 -32.33 -16.66 6.91
CA LYS A 388 -33.01 -15.61 7.68
C LYS A 388 -32.34 -14.26 7.49
N LYS A 389 -32.62 -13.62 6.36
CA LYS A 389 -32.09 -12.27 6.03
C LYS A 389 -32.88 -11.19 6.76
N ILE A 390 -32.21 -10.12 7.17
CA ILE A 390 -32.83 -9.01 7.93
C ILE A 390 -32.56 -7.69 7.22
N SER A 391 -33.60 -6.89 7.01
CA SER A 391 -33.45 -5.50 6.56
C SER A 391 -33.29 -4.58 7.77
N VAL A 392 -32.21 -3.80 7.79
CA VAL A 392 -31.83 -2.89 8.87
C VAL A 392 -31.54 -1.51 8.30
N GLY A 393 -32.10 -0.47 8.91
CA GLY A 393 -31.72 0.91 8.65
C GLY A 393 -30.60 1.35 9.60
N ILE A 394 -29.56 1.99 9.07
CA ILE A 394 -28.47 2.60 9.83
C ILE A 394 -28.19 4.01 9.29
N LEU A 395 -27.70 4.91 10.14
CA LEU A 395 -27.08 6.16 9.68
C LEU A 395 -25.70 5.88 9.10
N VAL A 396 -25.33 6.63 8.06
CA VAL A 396 -24.04 6.55 7.38
C VAL A 396 -23.40 7.93 7.21
N ASP A 397 -22.10 8.02 7.44
CA ASP A 397 -21.40 9.32 7.48
C ASP A 397 -21.11 9.89 6.08
N LYS A 398 -21.04 9.01 5.08
CA LYS A 398 -20.81 9.35 3.66
C LYS A 398 -21.84 8.65 2.76
N PRO A 399 -22.09 9.15 1.54
CA PRO A 399 -22.94 8.47 0.57
C PRO A 399 -22.48 7.05 0.28
N VAL A 400 -23.44 6.12 0.22
CA VAL A 400 -23.23 4.71 -0.14
C VAL A 400 -24.11 4.34 -1.31
N LYS A 401 -23.70 3.34 -2.09
CA LYS A 401 -24.36 2.92 -3.33
C LYS A 401 -25.00 1.54 -3.16
N LYS A 402 -26.02 1.28 -3.98
CA LYS A 402 -26.73 0.00 -3.99
C LYS A 402 -25.75 -1.14 -4.31
N ASN A 403 -25.85 -2.24 -3.58
CA ASN A 403 -24.95 -3.41 -3.62
C ASN A 403 -23.53 -3.20 -3.08
N ASP A 404 -23.22 -2.05 -2.46
CA ASP A 404 -22.03 -1.95 -1.64
C ASP A 404 -22.10 -2.97 -0.51
N LYS A 405 -20.98 -3.62 -0.23
CA LYS A 405 -20.91 -4.71 0.74
C LYS A 405 -20.52 -4.15 2.10
N ILE A 406 -21.17 -4.65 3.14
CA ILE A 406 -20.82 -4.30 4.52
C ILE A 406 -20.01 -5.43 5.16
N PHE A 407 -18.92 -5.06 5.81
CA PHE A 407 -17.96 -5.96 6.42
C PHE A 407 -17.73 -5.60 7.88
N LYS A 408 -17.35 -6.62 8.66
CA LYS A 408 -16.75 -6.48 10.00
C LYS A 408 -15.43 -7.22 10.04
N LEU A 409 -14.48 -6.70 10.80
CA LEU A 409 -13.32 -7.49 11.20
C LEU A 409 -13.75 -8.46 12.31
N LYS A 410 -13.45 -9.75 12.13
CA LYS A 410 -13.71 -10.80 13.13
C LYS A 410 -12.46 -11.60 13.41
N ARG A 411 -12.30 -12.07 14.64
CA ARG A 411 -11.26 -13.03 14.98
C ARG A 411 -11.37 -14.28 14.09
N ARG A 412 -10.24 -14.74 13.57
CA ARG A 412 -10.06 -16.06 12.97
C ARG A 412 -10.27 -17.07 14.09
N HIS A 413 -11.10 -18.07 13.84
CA HIS A 413 -11.09 -19.24 14.71
C HIS A 413 -9.81 -20.02 14.39
N PRO A 414 -9.08 -20.51 15.41
CA PRO A 414 -7.84 -21.26 15.23
C PRO A 414 -8.04 -22.47 14.31
#